data_AF-A0A7S4FCP7-F1
#
_entry.id   AF-A0A7S4FCP7-F1
#
_cell.length_a   1.000
_cell.length_b   1.000
_cell.length_c   1.000
_cell.angle_alpha   90.00
_cell.angle_beta   90.00
_cell.angle_gamma   90.00
#
_symmetry.space_group_name_H-M   'P 1'
#
loop_
_entity.id
_entity.type
_entity.pdbx_description
1 polymer ?
#
loop_
_entity_poly.entity_id
_entity_poly.type
_entity_poly.pdbx_seq_one_letter_code
_entity_poly.pdbx_strand_id
1 'polypeptide(L)'
;MNDLVRDAEAIKLRATEAEELRARLQACKRWVTSLVNDLLRRSSSRNVAVSKLTPAEVEKRLAEADDLKLAAVEITQARKLLEEAEEWRLEAVHLLDSQPQTPITPHTLERLRSLARRSQELSVQLPQVEACEARLASVNSWLERSGAALAGTCATQRLVRLLAEGKAAAIELPQMQRLAEQVREQQWLEQAREALHKPATLGVLESLAKQADDAEQGTVSPAFKDTAHELRAKLLKARAWADRLA
;
A
#
# COMPACT_ATOMS: atom_id res chain seq x y z
N MET A 1 -50.33 -11.29 10.68
CA MET A 1 -50.53 -9.81 10.73
C MET A 1 -51.97 -9.44 11.11
N ASN A 2 -52.99 -10.25 10.76
CA ASN A 2 -54.35 -10.13 11.29
C ASN A 2 -54.51 -10.66 12.73
N ASP A 3 -53.61 -11.53 13.20
CA ASP A 3 -53.76 -12.17 14.51
C ASP A 3 -53.48 -11.23 15.70
N LEU A 4 -52.49 -10.35 15.58
CA LEU A 4 -52.15 -9.37 16.64
C LEU A 4 -53.23 -8.29 16.87
N VAL A 5 -54.02 -7.97 15.83
CA VAL A 5 -55.14 -7.02 15.94
C VAL A 5 -56.33 -7.68 16.63
N ARG A 6 -56.56 -8.97 16.33
CA ARG A 6 -57.62 -9.77 16.92
C ARG A 6 -57.33 -10.11 18.40
N ASP A 7 -56.06 -10.32 18.74
CA ASP A 7 -55.61 -10.53 20.11
C ASP A 7 -55.69 -9.25 20.97
N ALA A 8 -55.52 -8.07 20.36
CA ALA A 8 -55.66 -6.78 21.06
C ALA A 8 -57.12 -6.46 21.44
N GLU A 9 -58.09 -6.82 20.60
CA GLU A 9 -59.52 -6.71 20.91
C GLU A 9 -59.96 -7.68 22.01
N ALA A 10 -59.30 -8.85 22.12
CA ALA A 10 -59.58 -9.84 23.15
C ALA A 10 -59.12 -9.42 24.56
N ILE A 11 -58.18 -8.46 24.67
CA ILE A 11 -57.49 -8.13 25.95
C ILE A 11 -58.00 -6.80 26.57
N LYS A 12 -58.93 -6.07 25.94
CA LYS A 12 -59.44 -4.77 26.44
C LYS A 12 -58.33 -3.75 26.75
N LEU A 13 -57.28 -3.70 25.91
CA LEU A 13 -56.29 -2.62 26.01
C LEU A 13 -56.97 -1.27 25.79
N ARG A 14 -56.64 -0.27 26.60
CA ARG A 14 -57.16 1.10 26.42
C ARG A 14 -56.65 1.64 25.08
N ALA A 15 -57.45 2.46 24.40
CA ALA A 15 -57.11 3.03 23.10
C ALA A 15 -55.72 3.71 23.09
N THR A 16 -55.36 4.35 24.21
CA THR A 16 -54.06 4.99 24.44
C THR A 16 -52.89 4.00 24.48
N GLU A 17 -53.05 2.87 25.18
CA GLU A 17 -52.03 1.82 25.27
C GLU A 17 -51.83 1.12 23.92
N ALA A 18 -52.91 0.96 23.15
CA ALA A 18 -52.85 0.44 21.79
C ALA A 18 -52.15 1.40 20.81
N GLU A 19 -52.32 2.71 20.97
CA GLU A 19 -51.60 3.73 20.19
C GLU A 19 -50.11 3.78 20.54
N GLU A 20 -49.74 3.70 21.82
CA GLU A 20 -48.34 3.63 22.26
C GLU A 20 -47.62 2.40 21.71
N LEU A 21 -48.26 1.24 21.73
CA LEU A 21 -47.72 0.02 21.13
C LEU A 21 -47.52 0.17 19.62
N ARG A 22 -48.49 0.77 18.91
CA ARG A 22 -48.36 1.05 17.46
C ARG A 22 -47.21 2.02 17.17
N ALA A 23 -47.06 3.07 17.98
CA ALA A 23 -45.96 4.03 17.84
C ALA A 23 -44.60 3.35 18.01
N ARG A 24 -44.44 2.50 19.04
CA ARG A 24 -43.23 1.71 19.25
C ARG A 24 -42.96 0.77 18.07
N LEU A 25 -43.97 0.06 17.57
CA LEU A 25 -43.82 -0.86 16.44
C LEU A 25 -43.41 -0.14 15.15
N GLN A 26 -43.93 1.07 14.92
CA GLN A 26 -43.51 1.93 13.80
C GLN A 26 -42.08 2.43 13.97
N ALA A 27 -41.66 2.82 15.17
CA ALA A 27 -40.27 3.20 15.46
C ALA A 27 -39.31 2.04 15.17
N CYS A 28 -39.65 0.83 15.64
CA CYS A 28 -38.89 -0.39 15.37
C CYS A 28 -38.74 -0.67 13.87
N LYS A 29 -39.85 -0.61 13.10
CA LYS A 29 -39.82 -0.83 11.65
C LYS A 29 -38.98 0.21 10.90
N ARG A 30 -39.08 1.48 11.28
CA ARG A 30 -38.29 2.57 10.69
C ARG A 30 -36.81 2.37 10.97
N TRP A 31 -36.46 1.99 12.20
CA TRP A 31 -35.08 1.70 12.58
C TRP A 31 -34.50 0.54 11.75
N VAL A 32 -35.20 -0.60 11.67
CA VAL A 32 -34.74 -1.77 10.89
C VAL A 32 -34.59 -1.41 9.41
N THR A 33 -35.54 -0.67 8.85
CA THR A 33 -35.50 -0.27 7.43
C THR A 33 -34.33 0.68 7.15
N SER A 34 -34.03 1.61 8.06
CA SER A 34 -32.86 2.50 7.96
C SER A 34 -31.58 1.69 8.01
N LEU A 35 -31.39 0.84 9.04
CA LEU A 35 -30.17 0.04 9.20
C LEU A 35 -29.94 -0.87 7.98
N VAL A 36 -31.00 -1.51 7.48
CA VAL A 36 -30.90 -2.35 6.30
C VAL A 36 -30.48 -1.52 5.09
N ASN A 37 -31.11 -0.37 4.83
CA ASN A 37 -30.76 0.44 3.67
C ASN A 37 -29.36 1.06 3.76
N ASP A 38 -28.92 1.45 4.96
CA ASP A 38 -27.70 2.23 5.16
C ASP A 38 -26.46 1.35 5.37
N LEU A 39 -26.60 0.15 5.95
CA LEU A 39 -25.47 -0.72 6.34
C LEU A 39 -25.51 -2.12 5.71
N LEU A 40 -26.66 -2.81 5.79
CA LEU A 40 -26.75 -4.24 5.43
C LEU A 40 -27.01 -4.46 3.94
N ARG A 41 -27.68 -3.52 3.28
CA ARG A 41 -27.90 -3.53 1.85
C ARG A 41 -26.58 -3.16 1.20
N ARG A 42 -25.82 -4.19 0.79
CA ARG A 42 -24.66 -4.03 -0.10
C ARG A 42 -25.10 -3.10 -1.22
N SER A 43 -24.55 -1.90 -1.31
CA SER A 43 -24.87 -0.95 -2.36
C SER A 43 -24.41 -1.55 -3.69
N SER A 44 -25.27 -2.37 -4.29
CA SER A 44 -25.05 -3.06 -5.57
C SER A 44 -25.10 -2.11 -6.76
N SER A 45 -25.44 -0.84 -6.56
CA SER A 45 -25.46 0.15 -7.63
C SER A 45 -24.18 0.96 -7.62
N ARG A 46 -23.34 0.61 -8.59
CA ARG A 46 -22.10 1.24 -9.09
C ARG A 46 -22.14 2.77 -9.34
N ASN A 47 -23.12 3.53 -8.82
CA ASN A 47 -23.35 4.93 -9.20
C ASN A 47 -23.99 5.85 -8.14
N VAL A 48 -24.16 5.42 -6.89
CA VAL A 48 -24.50 6.37 -5.82
C VAL A 48 -23.49 6.17 -4.71
N ALA A 49 -22.69 7.22 -4.46
CA ALA A 49 -21.92 7.36 -3.23
C ALA A 49 -22.92 7.42 -2.07
N VAL A 50 -23.43 6.28 -1.64
CA VAL A 50 -24.06 6.15 -0.34
C VAL A 50 -22.90 6.31 0.63
N SER A 51 -22.82 7.47 1.28
CA SER A 51 -21.83 7.74 2.30
C SER A 51 -21.88 6.60 3.31
N LYS A 52 -20.86 5.74 3.30
CA LYS A 52 -20.77 4.61 4.23
C LYS A 52 -20.79 5.19 5.65
N LEU A 53 -21.58 4.61 6.54
CA LEU A 53 -21.63 5.04 7.94
C LEU A 53 -20.23 4.86 8.57
N THR A 54 -19.85 5.80 9.42
CA THR A 54 -18.67 5.67 10.28
C THR A 54 -18.95 4.68 11.43
N PRO A 55 -17.91 4.09 12.06
CA PRO A 55 -18.08 3.20 13.21
C PRO A 55 -18.94 3.83 14.33
N ALA A 56 -18.69 5.09 14.65
CA ALA A 56 -19.42 5.84 15.66
C ALA A 56 -20.91 6.03 15.33
N GLU A 57 -21.25 6.20 14.05
CA GLU A 57 -22.65 6.28 13.62
C GLU A 57 -23.34 4.93 13.72
N VAL A 58 -22.65 3.83 13.37
CA VAL A 58 -23.18 2.46 13.56
C VAL A 58 -23.41 2.16 15.04
N GLU A 59 -22.47 2.52 15.92
CA GLU A 59 -22.63 2.39 17.38
C GLU A 59 -23.82 3.18 17.91
N LYS A 60 -24.01 4.43 17.44
CA LYS A 60 -25.18 5.24 17.81
C LYS A 60 -26.48 4.55 17.39
N ARG A 61 -26.55 3.96 16.20
CA ARG A 61 -27.71 3.20 15.74
C ARG A 61 -27.97 1.96 16.59
N LEU A 62 -26.92 1.28 17.05
CA LEU A 62 -27.03 0.14 17.95
C LEU A 62 -27.55 0.57 19.33
N ALA A 63 -27.11 1.71 19.87
CA ALA A 63 -27.63 2.28 21.11
C ALA A 63 -29.14 2.64 20.99
N GLU A 64 -29.56 3.24 19.88
CA GLU A 64 -30.99 3.47 19.58
C GLU A 64 -31.79 2.15 19.56
N ALA A 65 -31.19 1.05 19.12
CA ALA A 65 -31.81 -0.26 19.10
C ALA A 65 -31.97 -0.86 20.51
N ASP A 66 -30.94 -0.69 21.35
CA ASP A 66 -30.93 -1.12 22.74
C ASP A 66 -31.99 -0.33 23.56
N ASP A 67 -32.13 0.99 23.32
CA ASP A 67 -33.19 1.83 23.91
C ASP A 67 -34.60 1.36 23.50
N LEU A 68 -34.76 0.94 22.23
CA LEU A 68 -35.99 0.36 21.72
C LEU A 68 -36.21 -1.09 22.18
N LYS A 69 -35.25 -1.69 22.89
CA LYS A 69 -35.22 -3.10 23.33
C LYS A 69 -35.44 -4.07 22.18
N LEU A 70 -34.85 -3.76 21.04
CA LEU A 70 -34.95 -4.60 19.85
C LEU A 70 -34.07 -5.85 20.01
N ALA A 71 -34.66 -7.02 19.80
CA ALA A 71 -33.94 -8.28 19.66
C ALA A 71 -34.05 -8.74 18.20
N ALA A 72 -33.32 -8.04 17.32
CA ALA A 72 -33.39 -8.21 15.87
C ALA A 72 -32.10 -8.85 15.34
N VAL A 73 -32.20 -9.74 14.35
CA VAL A 73 -31.02 -10.37 13.71
C VAL A 73 -30.15 -9.31 13.02
N GLU A 74 -30.75 -8.21 12.61
CA GLU A 74 -30.07 -7.06 12.01
C GLU A 74 -29.09 -6.40 13.00
N ILE A 75 -29.39 -6.42 14.31
CA ILE A 75 -28.49 -5.91 15.36
C ILE A 75 -27.23 -6.78 15.47
N THR A 76 -27.39 -8.11 15.47
CA THR A 76 -26.24 -9.01 15.55
C THR A 76 -25.39 -8.94 14.28
N GLN A 77 -26.01 -8.80 13.12
CA GLN A 77 -25.31 -8.56 11.85
C GLN A 77 -24.53 -7.24 11.86
N ALA A 78 -25.14 -6.15 12.32
CA ALA A 78 -24.47 -4.86 12.43
C ALA A 78 -23.30 -4.86 13.42
N ARG A 79 -23.45 -5.53 14.57
CA ARG A 79 -22.34 -5.73 15.54
C ARG A 79 -21.18 -6.50 14.93
N LYS A 80 -21.47 -7.57 14.17
CA LYS A 80 -20.44 -8.35 13.48
C LYS A 80 -19.70 -7.52 12.42
N LEU A 81 -20.41 -6.72 11.64
CA LEU A 81 -19.79 -5.81 10.66
C LEU A 81 -18.89 -4.77 11.33
N LEU A 82 -19.28 -4.27 12.51
CA LEU A 82 -18.46 -3.35 13.28
C LEU A 82 -17.18 -4.04 13.78
N GLU A 83 -17.28 -5.24 14.32
CA GLU A 83 -16.13 -6.05 14.75
C GLU A 83 -15.16 -6.32 13.60
N GLU A 84 -15.65 -6.76 12.43
CA GLU A 84 -14.82 -6.96 11.23
C GLU A 84 -14.14 -5.66 10.76
N ALA A 85 -14.84 -4.52 10.86
CA ALA A 85 -14.29 -3.22 10.54
C ALA A 85 -13.21 -2.77 11.55
N GLU A 86 -13.39 -3.06 12.83
CA GLU A 86 -12.40 -2.79 13.88
C GLU A 86 -11.15 -3.66 13.74
N GLU A 87 -11.30 -4.96 13.47
CA GLU A 87 -10.19 -5.85 13.19
C GLU A 87 -9.38 -5.36 11.98
N TRP A 88 -10.08 -5.00 10.90
CA TRP A 88 -9.45 -4.39 9.73
C TRP A 88 -8.72 -3.10 10.10
N ARG A 89 -9.34 -2.22 10.91
CA ARG A 89 -8.76 -0.96 11.36
C ARG A 89 -7.49 -1.19 12.17
N LEU A 90 -7.49 -2.13 13.11
CA LEU A 90 -6.33 -2.46 13.94
C LEU A 90 -5.18 -2.99 13.08
N GLU A 91 -5.47 -3.85 12.10
CA GLU A 91 -4.45 -4.34 11.18
C GLU A 91 -3.88 -3.21 10.30
N ALA A 92 -4.75 -2.32 9.79
CA ALA A 92 -4.35 -1.16 9.01
C ALA A 92 -3.49 -0.20 9.82
N VAL A 93 -3.90 0.14 11.05
CA VAL A 93 -3.12 0.98 11.97
C VAL A 93 -1.78 0.32 12.29
N HIS A 94 -1.73 -0.97 12.61
CA HIS A 94 -0.46 -1.64 12.88
C HIS A 94 0.53 -1.51 11.71
N LEU A 95 0.04 -1.64 10.47
CA LEU A 95 0.87 -1.45 9.27
C LEU A 95 1.23 0.00 9.00
N LEU A 96 0.34 0.96 9.28
CA LEU A 96 0.52 2.39 9.03
C LEU A 96 1.32 3.12 10.13
N ASP A 97 1.02 2.86 11.39
CA ASP A 97 1.56 3.56 12.58
C ASP A 97 2.98 3.11 12.93
N SER A 98 3.42 2.00 12.36
CA SER A 98 4.83 1.60 12.36
C SER A 98 5.73 2.49 11.47
N GLN A 99 5.26 3.66 11.03
CA GLN A 99 6.05 4.66 10.32
C GLN A 99 7.02 5.37 11.28
N PRO A 100 8.30 5.57 10.94
CA PRO A 100 8.99 5.26 9.68
C PRO A 100 9.82 3.95 9.69
N GLN A 101 9.57 3.03 10.63
CA GLN A 101 10.47 1.90 10.93
C GLN A 101 10.11 0.58 10.24
N THR A 102 8.89 0.38 9.72
CA THR A 102 8.56 -0.86 8.99
C THR A 102 8.89 -0.76 7.51
N PRO A 103 9.93 -1.49 7.05
CA PRO A 103 10.25 -1.54 5.64
C PRO A 103 9.11 -2.16 4.83
N ILE A 104 8.90 -1.64 3.64
CA ILE A 104 8.00 -2.20 2.64
C ILE A 104 8.74 -3.35 1.97
N THR A 105 8.67 -4.49 2.63
CA THR A 105 9.11 -5.78 2.10
C THR A 105 8.05 -6.34 1.14
N PRO A 106 8.36 -7.37 0.33
CA PRO A 106 7.37 -8.02 -0.51
C PRO A 106 6.14 -8.52 0.28
N HIS A 107 6.37 -9.01 1.50
CA HIS A 107 5.31 -9.47 2.37
C HIS A 107 4.43 -8.31 2.89
N THR A 108 5.04 -7.20 3.33
CA THR A 108 4.29 -6.00 3.74
C THR A 108 3.45 -5.45 2.60
N LEU A 109 3.97 -5.44 1.37
CA LEU A 109 3.24 -5.00 0.19
C LEU A 109 2.05 -5.91 -0.14
N GLU A 110 2.23 -7.22 -0.02
CA GLU A 110 1.13 -8.19 -0.18
C GLU A 110 0.03 -7.99 0.86
N ARG A 111 0.41 -7.76 2.13
CA ARG A 111 -0.55 -7.42 3.19
C ARG A 111 -1.30 -6.11 2.92
N LEU A 112 -0.61 -5.07 2.45
CA LEU A 112 -1.27 -3.82 2.05
C LEU A 112 -2.26 -4.03 0.89
N ARG A 113 -1.91 -4.88 -0.08
CA ARG A 113 -2.81 -5.26 -1.18
C ARG A 113 -4.03 -6.06 -0.68
N SER A 114 -3.83 -6.98 0.27
CA SER A 114 -4.93 -7.74 0.85
C SER A 114 -5.89 -6.84 1.64
N LEU A 115 -5.35 -5.89 2.41
CA LEU A 115 -6.15 -4.91 3.14
C LEU A 115 -6.94 -4.00 2.21
N ALA A 116 -6.33 -3.50 1.13
CA ALA A 116 -7.00 -2.67 0.13
C ALA A 116 -8.08 -3.45 -0.64
N ARG A 117 -7.96 -4.77 -0.78
CA ARG A 117 -9.02 -5.61 -1.33
C ARG A 117 -10.17 -5.78 -0.32
N ARG A 118 -9.84 -6.08 0.94
CA ARG A 118 -10.81 -6.23 2.03
C ARG A 118 -11.57 -4.92 2.32
N SER A 119 -10.95 -3.74 2.13
CA SER A 119 -11.62 -2.46 2.33
C SER A 119 -12.77 -2.22 1.34
N GLN A 120 -12.73 -2.82 0.16
CA GLN A 120 -13.83 -2.76 -0.82
C GLN A 120 -15.08 -3.52 -0.33
N GLU A 121 -14.87 -4.53 0.51
CA GLU A 121 -15.93 -5.36 1.10
C GLU A 121 -16.52 -4.75 2.38
N LEU A 122 -15.85 -3.75 2.98
CA LEU A 122 -16.34 -3.06 4.16
C LEU A 122 -17.57 -2.19 3.84
N SER A 123 -18.64 -2.35 4.61
CA SER A 123 -19.81 -1.46 4.57
C SER A 123 -19.62 -0.16 5.37
N VAL A 124 -18.53 -0.05 6.14
CA VAL A 124 -18.24 1.06 7.06
C VAL A 124 -17.14 1.95 6.49
N GLN A 125 -17.26 3.28 6.66
CA GLN A 125 -16.23 4.23 6.28
C GLN A 125 -15.15 4.29 7.36
N LEU A 126 -13.91 3.98 6.98
CA LEU A 126 -12.75 4.08 7.86
C LEU A 126 -11.72 5.03 7.24
N PRO A 127 -11.23 6.06 7.97
CA PRO A 127 -10.23 6.99 7.43
C PRO A 127 -8.90 6.30 7.09
N GLN A 128 -8.61 5.17 7.72
CA GLN A 128 -7.40 4.38 7.44
C GLN A 128 -7.43 3.73 6.05
N VAL A 129 -8.60 3.59 5.41
CA VAL A 129 -8.71 3.08 4.03
C VAL A 129 -7.97 3.99 3.06
N GLU A 130 -8.24 5.29 3.11
CA GLU A 130 -7.57 6.27 2.25
C GLU A 130 -6.06 6.30 2.49
N ALA A 131 -5.62 6.19 3.74
CA ALA A 131 -4.19 6.14 4.08
C ALA A 131 -3.51 4.87 3.54
N CYS A 132 -4.15 3.70 3.66
CA CYS A 132 -3.66 2.44 3.08
C CYS A 132 -3.60 2.51 1.55
N GLU A 133 -4.64 3.03 0.90
CA GLU A 133 -4.71 3.18 -0.56
C GLU A 133 -3.68 4.18 -1.07
N ALA A 134 -3.51 5.32 -0.41
CA ALA A 134 -2.48 6.30 -0.75
C ALA A 134 -1.07 5.70 -0.62
N ARG A 135 -0.80 4.94 0.44
CA ARG A 135 0.49 4.25 0.61
C ARG A 135 0.71 3.22 -0.49
N LEU A 136 -0.30 2.40 -0.80
CA LEU A 136 -0.23 1.40 -1.86
C LEU A 136 -0.03 2.05 -3.25
N ALA A 137 -0.73 3.15 -3.54
CA ALA A 137 -0.60 3.91 -4.77
C ALA A 137 0.81 4.51 -4.91
N SER A 138 1.37 5.07 -3.83
CA SER A 138 2.73 5.59 -3.81
C SER A 138 3.76 4.49 -4.14
N VAL A 139 3.62 3.31 -3.52
CA VAL A 139 4.52 2.17 -3.76
C VAL A 139 4.38 1.64 -5.18
N ASN A 140 3.15 1.49 -5.69
CA ASN A 140 2.92 1.03 -7.06
C ASN A 140 3.46 2.05 -8.08
N SER A 141 3.28 3.34 -7.87
CA SER A 141 3.85 4.39 -8.73
C SER A 141 5.39 4.32 -8.74
N TRP A 142 6.01 4.11 -7.57
CA TRP A 142 7.46 3.89 -7.51
C TRP A 142 7.86 2.61 -8.25
N LEU A 143 7.12 1.50 -8.08
CA LEU A 143 7.37 0.24 -8.77
C LEU A 143 7.28 0.37 -10.29
N GLU A 144 6.28 1.06 -10.83
CA GLU A 144 6.15 1.31 -12.26
C GLU A 144 7.30 2.16 -12.79
N ARG A 145 7.63 3.27 -12.10
CA ARG A 145 8.75 4.14 -12.49
C ARG A 145 10.09 3.42 -12.42
N SER A 146 10.30 2.58 -11.40
CA SER A 146 11.50 1.74 -11.26
C SER A 146 11.58 0.69 -12.36
N GLY A 147 10.48 -0.01 -12.65
CA GLY A 147 10.42 -1.02 -13.71
C GLY A 147 10.71 -0.42 -15.09
N ALA A 148 10.11 0.72 -15.41
CA ALA A 148 10.39 1.44 -16.64
C ALA A 148 11.86 1.90 -16.73
N ALA A 149 12.45 2.34 -15.61
CA ALA A 149 13.84 2.77 -15.57
C ALA A 149 14.85 1.61 -15.66
N LEU A 150 14.50 0.45 -15.13
CA LEU A 150 15.29 -0.78 -15.25
C LEU A 150 15.19 -1.42 -16.65
N ALA A 151 14.04 -1.29 -17.31
CA ALA A 151 13.82 -1.85 -18.65
C ALA A 151 14.40 -0.98 -19.78
N GLY A 152 14.56 0.32 -19.55
CA GLY A 152 15.01 1.29 -20.55
C GLY A 152 16.38 1.89 -20.27
N THR A 153 16.89 2.64 -21.24
CA THR A 153 18.07 3.51 -21.06
C THR A 153 17.65 4.79 -20.35
N CYS A 154 17.76 4.79 -19.02
CA CYS A 154 17.56 5.99 -18.21
C CYS A 154 18.89 6.68 -17.86
N ALA A 155 18.86 8.00 -17.71
CA ALA A 155 20.00 8.77 -17.24
C ALA A 155 20.34 8.42 -15.78
N THR A 156 21.64 8.37 -15.45
CA THR A 156 22.18 8.08 -14.12
C THR A 156 21.52 8.90 -13.01
N GLN A 157 21.33 10.20 -13.22
CA GLN A 157 20.68 11.10 -12.26
C GLN A 157 19.24 10.67 -11.91
N ARG A 158 18.48 10.19 -12.90
CA ARG A 158 17.11 9.72 -12.70
C ARG A 158 17.09 8.43 -11.88
N LEU A 159 18.03 7.51 -12.14
CA LEU A 159 18.17 6.27 -11.38
C LEU A 159 18.56 6.55 -9.92
N VAL A 160 19.51 7.46 -9.68
CA VAL A 160 19.91 7.90 -8.33
C VAL A 160 18.73 8.50 -7.57
N ARG A 161 17.94 9.36 -8.23
CA ARG A 161 16.74 9.96 -7.63
C ARG A 161 15.71 8.90 -7.25
N LEU A 162 15.43 7.94 -8.13
CA LEU A 162 14.50 6.84 -7.84
C LEU A 162 14.98 5.96 -6.68
N LEU A 163 16.28 5.69 -6.59
CA LEU A 163 16.87 4.97 -5.47
C LEU A 163 16.74 5.73 -4.15
N ALA A 164 16.97 7.05 -4.16
CA ALA A 164 16.78 7.91 -2.99
C ALA A 164 15.32 7.96 -2.55
N GLU A 165 14.37 8.10 -3.50
CA GLU A 165 12.93 8.04 -3.22
C GLU A 165 12.53 6.71 -2.58
N GLY A 166 13.05 5.59 -3.09
CA GLY A 166 12.77 4.27 -2.51
C GLY A 166 13.31 4.10 -1.10
N LYS A 167 14.52 4.63 -0.81
CA LYS A 167 15.09 4.63 0.55
C LYS A 167 14.28 5.51 1.51
N ALA A 168 13.88 6.71 1.07
CA ALA A 168 13.07 7.62 1.87
C ALA A 168 11.69 7.04 2.20
N ALA A 169 11.13 6.24 1.29
CA ALA A 169 9.88 5.52 1.51
C ALA A 169 10.05 4.17 2.23
N ALA A 170 11.25 3.86 2.73
CA ALA A 170 11.61 2.59 3.37
C ALA A 170 11.23 1.35 2.52
N ILE A 171 11.42 1.43 1.20
CA ILE A 171 11.13 0.33 0.28
C ILE A 171 12.29 -0.67 0.32
N GLU A 172 12.00 -1.94 0.62
CA GLU A 172 12.96 -3.06 0.64
C GLU A 172 12.50 -4.13 -0.35
N LEU A 173 12.39 -3.74 -1.61
CA LEU A 173 11.98 -4.62 -2.69
C LEU A 173 13.18 -4.98 -3.58
N PRO A 174 13.17 -6.12 -4.30
CA PRO A 174 14.26 -6.52 -5.19
C PRO A 174 14.61 -5.44 -6.24
N GLN A 175 13.64 -4.62 -6.63
CA GLN A 175 13.82 -3.48 -7.52
C GLN A 175 14.82 -2.46 -6.97
N MET A 176 14.93 -2.30 -5.64
CA MET A 176 15.90 -1.40 -5.00
C MET A 176 17.33 -1.90 -5.20
N GLN A 177 17.56 -3.20 -5.05
CA GLN A 177 18.86 -3.82 -5.26
C GLN A 177 19.27 -3.67 -6.73
N ARG A 178 18.36 -3.99 -7.66
CA ARG A 178 18.60 -3.83 -9.10
C ARG A 178 18.88 -2.39 -9.51
N LEU A 179 18.14 -1.42 -8.95
CA LEU A 179 18.40 0.00 -9.19
C LEU A 179 19.78 0.42 -8.66
N ALA A 180 20.18 -0.05 -7.48
CA ALA A 180 21.48 0.25 -6.91
C ALA A 180 22.63 -0.34 -7.77
N GLU A 181 22.47 -1.56 -8.26
CA GLU A 181 23.41 -2.21 -9.18
C GLU A 181 23.54 -1.42 -10.49
N GLN A 182 22.43 -1.05 -11.12
CA GLN A 182 22.44 -0.29 -12.37
C GLN A 182 23.01 1.12 -12.19
N VAL A 183 22.73 1.80 -11.07
CA VAL A 183 23.36 3.09 -10.74
C VAL A 183 24.86 2.93 -10.61
N ARG A 184 25.32 1.92 -9.87
CA ARG A 184 26.76 1.65 -9.70
C ARG A 184 27.43 1.38 -11.04
N GLU A 185 26.80 0.56 -11.88
CA GLU A 185 27.31 0.22 -13.20
C GLU A 185 27.44 1.46 -14.10
N GLN A 186 26.41 2.31 -14.16
CA GLN A 186 26.45 3.52 -14.98
C GLN A 186 27.46 4.55 -14.47
N GLN A 187 27.56 4.74 -13.16
CA GLN A 187 28.57 5.63 -12.57
C GLN A 187 29.99 5.14 -12.86
N TRP A 188 30.22 3.83 -12.75
CA TRP A 188 31.51 3.25 -13.12
C TRP A 188 31.80 3.45 -14.61
N LEU A 189 30.82 3.23 -15.49
CA LEU A 189 30.97 3.44 -16.94
C LEU A 189 31.33 4.90 -17.27
N GLU A 190 30.69 5.87 -16.62
CA GLU A 190 30.98 7.29 -16.78
C GLU A 190 32.44 7.59 -16.37
N GLN A 191 32.86 7.12 -15.19
CA GLN A 191 34.22 7.31 -14.67
C GLN A 191 35.28 6.60 -15.52
N ALA A 192 35.01 5.38 -15.98
CA ALA A 192 35.91 4.60 -16.82
C ALA A 192 36.08 5.26 -18.19
N ARG A 193 34.99 5.74 -18.82
CA ARG A 193 35.07 6.51 -20.07
C ARG A 193 35.86 7.80 -19.90
N GLU A 194 35.64 8.53 -18.80
CA GLU A 194 36.42 9.72 -18.51
C GLU A 194 37.91 9.39 -18.35
N ALA A 195 38.24 8.34 -17.60
CA ALA A 195 39.62 7.89 -17.40
C ALA A 195 40.27 7.34 -18.68
N LEU A 196 39.48 6.84 -19.64
CA LEU A 196 39.96 6.42 -20.95
C LEU A 196 40.26 7.62 -21.87
N HIS A 197 39.39 8.63 -21.89
CA HIS A 197 39.52 9.81 -22.78
C HIS A 197 40.43 10.92 -22.23
N LYS A 198 40.49 11.10 -20.91
CA LYS A 198 41.33 12.10 -20.26
C LYS A 198 42.61 11.48 -19.69
N PRO A 199 43.68 12.27 -19.46
CA PRO A 199 44.81 11.81 -18.69
C PRO A 199 44.37 11.49 -17.25
N ALA A 200 44.55 10.24 -16.85
CA ALA A 200 44.23 9.74 -15.51
C ALA A 200 45.50 9.21 -14.86
N THR A 201 45.63 9.38 -13.54
CA THR A 201 46.73 8.82 -12.77
C THR A 201 46.63 7.30 -12.70
N LEU A 202 47.78 6.62 -12.60
CA LEU A 202 47.85 5.16 -12.53
C LEU A 202 46.98 4.57 -11.40
N GLY A 203 46.98 5.18 -10.21
CA GLY A 203 46.12 4.74 -9.10
C GLY A 203 44.61 4.84 -9.37
N VAL A 204 44.15 5.79 -10.20
CA VAL A 204 42.74 5.87 -10.62
C VAL A 204 42.39 4.71 -11.54
N LEU A 205 43.24 4.42 -12.53
CA LEU A 205 43.07 3.28 -13.43
C LEU A 205 43.06 1.94 -12.68
N GLU A 206 43.95 1.78 -11.69
CA GLU A 206 44.00 0.59 -10.84
C GLU A 206 42.74 0.43 -9.98
N SER A 207 42.27 1.53 -9.39
CA SER A 207 41.05 1.52 -8.57
C SER A 207 39.82 1.14 -9.39
N LEU A 208 39.66 1.71 -10.59
CA LEU A 208 38.55 1.39 -11.50
C LEU A 208 38.64 -0.03 -12.06
N ALA A 209 39.83 -0.54 -12.37
CA ALA A 209 40.03 -1.92 -12.80
C ALA A 209 39.66 -2.91 -11.68
N LYS A 210 40.09 -2.64 -10.44
CA LYS A 210 39.72 -3.46 -9.28
C LYS A 210 38.21 -3.46 -9.04
N GLN A 211 37.57 -2.30 -9.12
CA GLN A 211 36.11 -2.19 -9.02
C GLN A 211 35.38 -2.99 -10.12
N ALA A 212 35.97 -3.08 -11.32
CA ALA A 212 35.44 -3.90 -12.40
C ALA A 212 35.59 -5.41 -12.12
N ASP A 213 36.74 -5.83 -11.60
CA ASP A 213 37.00 -7.22 -11.21
C ASP A 213 36.02 -7.69 -10.11
N ASP A 214 35.74 -6.83 -9.13
CA ASP A 214 34.76 -7.09 -8.06
C ASP A 214 33.32 -7.16 -8.59
N ALA A 215 33.00 -6.43 -9.67
CA ALA A 215 31.67 -6.37 -10.26
C ALA A 215 31.41 -7.45 -11.32
N GLU A 216 32.43 -7.92 -12.04
CA GLU A 216 32.32 -8.97 -13.08
C GLU A 216 31.86 -10.34 -12.54
N GLN A 217 31.91 -10.54 -11.22
CA GLN A 217 31.35 -11.73 -10.57
C GLN A 217 29.81 -11.77 -10.61
N GLY A 218 29.15 -10.67 -10.98
CA GLY A 218 27.71 -10.55 -11.14
C GLY A 218 27.24 -10.38 -12.59
N THR A 219 25.95 -10.08 -12.76
CA THR A 219 25.37 -9.76 -14.07
C THR A 219 25.71 -8.31 -14.44
N VAL A 220 26.66 -8.11 -15.35
CA VAL A 220 27.07 -6.80 -15.87
C VAL A 220 26.76 -6.68 -17.37
N SER A 221 26.49 -5.45 -17.85
CA SER A 221 26.18 -5.25 -19.26
C SER A 221 27.38 -5.52 -20.19
N PRO A 222 27.14 -5.81 -21.49
CA PRO A 222 28.22 -5.92 -22.47
C PRO A 222 29.09 -4.65 -22.55
N ALA A 223 28.46 -3.48 -22.50
CA ALA A 223 29.17 -2.20 -22.53
C ALA A 223 30.14 -2.03 -21.33
N PHE A 224 29.77 -2.55 -20.16
CA PHE A 224 30.64 -2.60 -18.99
C PHE A 224 31.89 -3.45 -19.27
N LYS A 225 31.71 -4.67 -19.80
CA LYS A 225 32.81 -5.59 -20.12
C LYS A 225 33.77 -5.00 -21.15
N ASP A 226 33.25 -4.40 -22.20
CA ASP A 226 34.07 -3.78 -23.26
C ASP A 226 34.91 -2.63 -22.69
N THR A 227 34.28 -1.75 -21.92
CA THR A 227 34.97 -0.62 -21.28
C THR A 227 36.00 -1.12 -20.25
N ALA A 228 35.71 -2.20 -19.53
CA ALA A 228 36.63 -2.80 -18.55
C ALA A 228 37.86 -3.39 -19.24
N HIS A 229 37.67 -4.07 -20.37
CA HIS A 229 38.77 -4.57 -21.19
C HIS A 229 39.67 -3.44 -21.71
N GLU A 230 39.09 -2.36 -22.24
CA GLU A 230 39.84 -1.19 -22.69
C GLU A 230 40.61 -0.52 -21.54
N LEU A 231 39.98 -0.38 -20.38
CA LEU A 231 40.60 0.20 -19.19
C LEU A 231 41.80 -0.64 -18.72
N ARG A 232 41.67 -1.97 -18.70
CA ARG A 232 42.77 -2.91 -18.38
C ARG A 232 43.92 -2.78 -19.38
N ALA A 233 43.62 -2.66 -20.68
CA ALA A 233 44.63 -2.46 -21.71
C ALA A 233 45.39 -1.13 -21.53
N LYS A 234 44.69 -0.05 -21.17
CA LYS A 234 45.31 1.25 -20.86
C LYS A 234 46.17 1.15 -19.59
N LEU A 235 45.69 0.48 -18.55
CA LEU A 235 46.43 0.26 -17.30
C LEU A 235 47.73 -0.52 -17.54
N LEU A 236 47.71 -1.57 -18.35
CA LEU A 236 48.92 -2.34 -18.69
C LEU A 236 49.97 -1.47 -19.38
N LYS A 237 49.55 -0.63 -20.34
CA LYS A 237 50.46 0.32 -21.01
C LYS A 237 51.01 1.36 -20.03
N ALA A 238 50.18 1.87 -19.13
CA ALA A 238 50.59 2.84 -18.11
C ALA A 238 51.61 2.24 -17.14
N ARG A 239 51.41 1.00 -16.68
CA ARG A 239 52.37 0.26 -15.83
C ARG A 239 53.70 0.03 -16.55
N ALA A 240 53.66 -0.46 -17.78
CA ALA A 240 54.87 -0.68 -18.58
C ALA A 240 55.65 0.61 -18.85
N TRP A 241 54.98 1.77 -18.90
CA TRP A 241 55.65 3.06 -19.02
C TRP A 241 56.22 3.55 -17.68
N ALA A 242 55.51 3.35 -16.58
CA ALA A 242 56.00 3.65 -15.24
C ALA A 242 57.26 2.83 -14.90
N ASP A 243 57.27 1.54 -15.23
CA ASP A 243 58.42 0.64 -15.01
C ASP A 243 59.66 1.04 -15.84
N ARG A 244 59.49 1.79 -16.95
CA ARG A 244 60.60 2.32 -17.75
C ARG A 244 61.15 3.64 -17.22
N LEU A 245 60.41 4.33 -16.36
CA LEU A 245 60.79 5.61 -15.76
C LEU A 245 61.34 5.46 -14.34
N ALA A 246 61.12 4.29 -13.72
CA ALA A 246 61.73 3.86 -12.47
C ALA A 246 63.15 3.33 -12.70
#